data_AF-A0A973AL23-F1
#
_entry.id   AF-A0A973AL23-F1
#
_cell.length_a   1.000
_cell.length_b   1.000
_cell.length_c   1.000
_cell.angle_alpha   90.00
_cell.angle_beta   90.00
_cell.angle_gamma   90.00
#
_symmetry.space_group_name_H-M   'P 1'
#
loop_
_entity.id
_entity.type
_entity.pdbx_description
1 polymer ?
#
loop_
_entity_poly.entity_id
_entity_poly.type
_entity_poly.pdbx_seq_one_letter_code
_entity_poly.pdbx_strand_id
1 'polypeptide(L)'
;MIQRPRPPVAVAVALWLTISGVASAGATITTAQCDVDLGALLSDIEAIRIATLSEIDGLLADTETLAQRQVLEHMRELAWNEEEQQRGQAYYIWRDCMAATEQDQN
;
A
#
# COMPACT_ATOMS: atom_id res chain seq x y z
N MET A 1 21.70 -39.09 7.50
CA MET A 1 20.43 -38.32 7.41
C MET A 1 20.81 -36.84 7.43
N ILE A 2 20.74 -36.18 6.27
CA ILE A 2 21.16 -34.77 6.11
C ILE A 2 19.89 -33.92 6.13
N GLN A 3 19.66 -33.21 7.23
CA GLN A 3 18.62 -32.18 7.30
C GLN A 3 19.03 -31.03 6.38
N ARG A 4 18.28 -30.84 5.29
CA ARG A 4 18.43 -29.66 4.43
C ARG A 4 17.89 -28.44 5.17
N PRO A 5 18.62 -27.31 5.21
CA PRO A 5 18.05 -26.05 5.67
C PRO A 5 16.92 -25.66 4.71
N ARG A 6 15.72 -25.44 5.24
CA ARG A 6 14.66 -24.74 4.51
C ARG A 6 15.18 -23.32 4.24
N PRO A 7 15.18 -22.83 3.00
CA PRO A 7 15.52 -21.44 2.76
C PRO A 7 14.56 -20.55 3.55
N PRO A 8 15.02 -19.43 4.12
CA PRO A 8 14.13 -18.44 4.70
C PRO A 8 13.11 -18.07 3.64
N VAL A 9 11.85 -18.20 4.04
CA VAL A 9 10.68 -17.79 3.29
C VAL A 9 11.00 -16.48 2.60
N ALA A 10 10.98 -16.51 1.28
CA ALA A 10 11.09 -15.35 0.43
C ALA A 10 9.92 -14.42 0.72
N VAL A 11 10.04 -13.58 1.74
CA VAL A 11 9.21 -12.38 1.89
C VAL A 11 9.83 -11.31 0.99
N ALA A 12 9.90 -11.64 -0.30
CA ALA A 12 10.02 -10.67 -1.35
C ALA A 12 8.60 -10.16 -1.59
N VAL A 13 8.08 -9.33 -0.68
CA VAL A 13 6.92 -8.50 -0.98
C VAL A 13 7.43 -7.33 -1.82
N ALA A 14 7.86 -7.67 -3.03
CA ALA A 14 7.92 -6.71 -4.12
C ALA A 14 6.46 -6.44 -4.51
N LEU A 15 5.78 -5.60 -3.74
CA LEU A 15 4.45 -5.10 -4.08
C LEU A 15 4.60 -4.04 -5.17
N TRP A 16 5.09 -4.48 -6.33
CA TRP A 16 4.94 -3.72 -7.56
C TRP A 16 3.47 -3.84 -7.99
N LEU A 17 2.63 -2.99 -7.41
CA LEU A 17 1.29 -2.75 -7.93
C LEU A 17 1.47 -2.04 -9.27
N THR A 18 1.40 -2.84 -10.34
CA THR A 18 1.09 -2.35 -11.68
C THR A 18 -0.26 -1.67 -11.58
N ILE A 19 -0.22 -0.34 -11.46
CA ILE A 19 -1.37 0.54 -11.66
C ILE A 19 -1.85 0.26 -13.08
N SER A 20 -2.74 -0.72 -13.21
CA SER A 20 -3.49 -0.98 -14.42
C SER A 20 -4.57 0.08 -14.49
N GLY A 21 -4.12 1.32 -14.71
CA GLY A 21 -4.99 2.41 -15.09
C GLY A 21 -5.70 1.97 -16.36
N VAL A 22 -6.99 1.70 -16.25
CA VAL A 22 -7.88 1.71 -17.40
C VAL A 22 -7.90 3.16 -17.86
N ALA A 23 -6.91 3.54 -18.67
CA ALA A 23 -6.92 4.79 -19.40
C ALA A 23 -8.02 4.64 -20.46
N SER A 24 -9.26 4.98 -20.08
CA SER A 24 -10.30 5.23 -21.06
C SER A 24 -9.84 6.43 -21.89
N ALA A 25 -9.24 6.12 -23.05
CA ALA A 25 -8.91 7.10 -24.07
C ALA A 25 -10.18 7.88 -24.42
N GLY A 26 -10.28 9.12 -23.92
CA GLY A 26 -11.38 10.04 -24.23
C GLY A 26 -12.13 10.65 -23.04
N ALA A 27 -11.79 10.32 -21.78
CA ALA A 27 -12.39 11.01 -20.64
C ALA A 27 -11.60 12.30 -20.33
N THR A 28 -12.23 13.47 -20.47
CA THR A 28 -11.74 14.71 -19.88
C THR A 28 -11.57 14.46 -18.39
N ILE A 29 -10.36 14.64 -17.86
CA ILE A 29 -10.13 14.57 -16.42
C ILE A 29 -10.93 15.73 -15.81
N THR A 30 -11.83 15.42 -14.89
CA THR A 30 -12.61 16.43 -14.17
C THR A 30 -12.17 16.47 -12.71
N THR A 31 -12.40 17.59 -12.04
CA THR A 31 -12.14 17.71 -10.60
C THR A 31 -12.87 16.63 -9.80
N ALA A 32 -14.12 16.32 -10.19
CA ALA A 32 -14.89 15.23 -9.59
C ALA A 32 -14.23 13.86 -9.78
N GLN A 33 -13.58 13.61 -10.92
CA GLN A 33 -12.83 12.37 -11.14
C GLN A 33 -11.59 12.31 -10.24
N CYS A 34 -10.85 13.42 -10.08
CA CYS A 34 -9.71 13.48 -9.17
C CYS A 34 -10.10 13.16 -7.72
N ASP A 35 -11.24 13.68 -7.25
CA ASP A 35 -11.75 13.41 -5.90
C ASP A 35 -12.17 11.94 -5.72
N VAL A 36 -12.83 11.35 -6.73
CA VAL A 36 -13.21 9.94 -6.74
C VAL A 36 -11.97 9.04 -6.71
N ASP A 37 -10.97 9.35 -7.52
CA ASP A 37 -9.73 8.58 -7.61
C ASP A 37 -8.92 8.67 -6.30
N LEU A 38 -8.87 9.84 -5.67
CA LEU A 38 -8.28 10.00 -4.33
C LEU A 38 -9.01 9.13 -3.30
N GLY A 39 -10.34 9.16 -3.29
CA GLY A 39 -11.15 8.36 -2.38
C GLY A 39 -10.91 6.85 -2.56
N ALA A 40 -10.87 6.38 -3.80
CA ALA A 40 -10.56 5.00 -4.14
C ALA A 40 -9.15 4.60 -3.67
N LEU A 41 -8.15 5.43 -3.98
CA LEU A 41 -6.76 5.17 -3.59
C LEU A 41 -6.57 5.12 -2.07
N LEU A 42 -7.20 6.04 -1.33
CA LEU A 42 -7.17 6.02 0.13
C LEU A 42 -7.85 4.77 0.71
N SER A 43 -8.94 4.32 0.10
CA SER A 43 -9.62 3.08 0.50
C SER A 43 -8.74 1.85 0.27
N ASP A 44 -8.01 1.80 -0.86
CA ASP A 44 -7.10 0.70 -1.16
C ASP A 44 -5.91 0.68 -0.21
N ILE A 45 -5.31 1.84 0.10
CA ILE A 45 -4.23 1.96 1.09
C ILE A 45 -4.69 1.44 2.46
N GLU A 46 -5.89 1.83 2.90
CA GLU A 46 -6.46 1.36 4.17
C GLU A 46 -6.72 -0.15 4.16
N ALA A 47 -7.25 -0.69 3.07
CA ALA A 47 -7.49 -2.13 2.92
C ALA A 47 -6.18 -2.93 2.99
N ILE A 48 -5.12 -2.43 2.35
CA ILE A 48 -3.78 -3.03 2.40
C ILE A 48 -3.24 -3.00 3.83
N ARG A 49 -3.31 -1.86 4.52
CA ARG A 49 -2.87 -1.73 5.93
C ARG A 49 -3.57 -2.74 6.82
N ILE A 50 -4.89 -2.85 6.73
CA ILE A 50 -5.68 -3.81 7.51
C ILE A 50 -5.23 -5.25 7.24
N ALA A 51 -5.06 -5.62 5.98
CA ALA A 51 -4.63 -6.96 5.60
C ALA A 51 -3.22 -7.27 6.14
N THR A 52 -2.27 -6.35 5.97
CA THR A 52 -0.89 -6.50 6.47
C THR A 52 -0.85 -6.63 7.99
N LEU A 53 -1.57 -5.77 8.72
CA LEU A 53 -1.61 -5.86 10.19
C LEU A 53 -2.28 -7.15 10.65
N SER A 54 -3.32 -7.61 9.97
CA SER A 54 -3.97 -8.89 10.29
C SER A 54 -3.01 -10.07 10.11
N GLU A 55 -2.16 -10.06 9.09
CA GLU A 55 -1.16 -11.10 8.87
C GLU A 55 -0.08 -11.06 9.96
N ILE A 56 0.45 -9.87 10.28
CA ILE A 56 1.45 -9.70 11.34
C ILE A 56 0.90 -10.12 12.70
N ASP A 57 -0.33 -9.72 13.03
CA ASP A 57 -0.98 -10.08 14.30
C ASP A 57 -1.22 -11.60 14.40
N GLY A 58 -1.53 -12.27 13.29
CA GLY A 58 -1.58 -13.72 13.21
C GLY A 58 -0.21 -14.38 13.48
N LEU A 59 0.85 -13.89 12.85
CA LEU A 59 2.21 -14.38 13.08
C LEU A 59 2.69 -14.13 14.51
N LEU A 60 2.30 -13.00 15.13
CA LEU A 60 2.62 -12.69 16.53
C LEU A 60 1.97 -13.68 17.51
N ALA A 61 0.75 -14.14 17.19
CA ALA A 61 0.06 -15.14 18.00
C ALA A 61 0.76 -16.51 17.96
N ASP A 62 1.32 -16.88 16.81
CA ASP A 62 1.99 -18.18 16.60
C ASP A 62 3.48 -18.17 17.00
N THR A 63 4.06 -17.00 17.31
CA THR A 63 5.49 -16.85 17.57
C THR A 63 5.85 -17.16 19.03
N GLU A 64 6.73 -18.15 19.21
CA GLU A 64 7.21 -18.60 20.53
C GLU A 64 8.52 -17.91 20.97
N THR A 65 9.29 -17.35 20.03
CA THR A 65 10.61 -16.77 20.35
C THR A 65 10.56 -15.26 20.48
N LEU A 66 11.27 -14.72 21.49
CA LEU A 66 11.34 -13.27 21.72
C LEU A 66 11.95 -12.53 20.52
N ALA A 67 12.97 -13.11 19.89
CA ALA A 67 13.65 -12.49 18.75
C ALA A 67 12.72 -12.31 17.54
N GLN A 68 11.92 -13.33 17.21
CA GLN A 68 10.94 -13.22 16.12
C GLN A 68 9.82 -12.24 16.47
N ARG A 69 9.37 -12.22 17.73
CA ARG A 69 8.35 -11.28 18.20
C ARG A 69 8.79 -9.83 18.02
N GLN A 70 10.02 -9.49 18.40
CA GLN A 70 10.56 -8.13 18.23
C GLN A 70 10.61 -7.71 16.75
N VAL A 71 10.96 -8.63 15.85
CA VAL A 71 10.95 -8.35 14.40
C VAL A 71 9.53 -8.09 13.90
N LEU A 72 8.56 -8.89 14.33
CA LEU A 72 7.15 -8.73 13.94
C LEU A 72 6.55 -7.43 14.49
N GLU A 73 6.87 -7.07 15.74
CA GLU A 73 6.47 -5.79 16.33
C GLU A 73 7.05 -4.61 15.54
N HIS A 74 8.32 -4.69 15.15
CA HIS A 74 8.92 -3.68 14.29
C HIS A 74 8.26 -3.59 12.90
N MET A 75 7.95 -4.73 12.27
CA MET A 75 7.23 -4.75 10.99
C MET A 75 5.84 -4.13 11.11
N ARG A 76 5.18 -4.32 12.26
CA ARG A 76 3.88 -3.70 12.56
C ARG A 76 3.96 -2.19 12.58
N GLU A 77 5.00 -1.62 13.19
CA GLU A 77 5.25 -0.17 13.20
C GLU A 77 5.57 0.36 11.79
N LEU A 78 6.37 -0.40 11.02
CA LEU A 78 6.68 -0.04 9.64
C LEU A 78 5.42 0.00 8.76
N ALA A 79 4.46 -0.91 8.96
CA ALA A 79 3.20 -0.91 8.21
C ALA A 79 2.39 0.40 8.41
N TRP A 80 2.40 0.96 9.62
CA TRP A 80 1.77 2.26 9.89
C TRP A 80 2.53 3.42 9.24
N ASN A 81 3.85 3.41 9.30
CA ASN A 81 4.67 4.45 8.66
C ASN A 81 4.51 4.43 7.13
N GLU A 82 4.40 3.24 6.55
CA GLU A 82 4.20 3.04 5.12
C GLU A 82 2.81 3.54 4.67
N GLU A 83 1.74 3.23 5.43
CA GLU A 83 0.40 3.77 5.16
C GLU A 83 0.41 5.31 5.15
N GLU A 84 1.00 5.94 6.16
CA GLU A 84 1.07 7.41 6.23
C GLU A 84 1.83 7.99 5.02
N GLN A 85 2.94 7.35 4.62
CA GLN A 85 3.68 7.75 3.42
C GLN A 85 2.81 7.62 2.16
N GLN A 86 2.11 6.51 1.99
CA GLN A 86 1.26 6.26 0.83
C GLN A 86 0.09 7.25 0.77
N ARG A 87 -0.50 7.61 1.91
CA ARG A 87 -1.53 8.65 1.98
C ARG A 87 -0.97 10.01 1.57
N GLY A 88 0.23 10.36 2.03
CA GLY A 88 0.93 11.55 1.56
C GLY A 88 1.12 11.57 0.03
N GLN A 89 1.55 10.45 -0.56
CA GLN A 89 1.69 10.30 -2.01
C GLN A 89 0.35 10.42 -2.75
N ALA A 90 -0.72 9.83 -2.21
CA ALA A 90 -2.07 9.94 -2.77
C ALA A 90 -2.52 11.40 -2.87
N TYR A 91 -2.26 12.22 -1.83
CA TYR A 91 -2.57 13.65 -1.88
C TYR A 91 -1.72 14.43 -2.88
N TYR A 92 -0.46 14.06 -3.09
CA TYR A 92 0.36 14.66 -4.14
C TYR A 92 -0.19 14.35 -5.54
N ILE A 93 -0.58 13.10 -5.79
CA ILE A 93 -1.21 12.69 -7.05
C ILE A 93 -2.53 13.46 -7.28
N TRP A 94 -3.37 13.57 -6.26
CA TRP A 94 -4.61 14.34 -6.33
C TRP A 94 -4.35 15.81 -6.67
N ARG A 95 -3.38 16.46 -6.02
CA ARG A 95 -3.03 17.86 -6.31
C ARG A 95 -2.61 18.04 -7.76
N ASP A 96 -1.79 17.13 -8.28
CA ASP A 96 -1.31 17.19 -9.65
C ASP A 96 -2.47 16.92 -10.65
N CYS A 97 -3.41 16.03 -10.29
CA CYS A 97 -4.66 15.82 -11.03
C CYS A 97 -5.50 17.11 -11.09
N MET A 98 -5.72 17.77 -9.95
CA MET A 98 -6.45 19.04 -9.89
C MET A 98 -5.80 20.12 -10.75
N ALA A 99 -4.47 20.26 -10.70
CA ALA A 99 -3.76 21.22 -11.53
C ALA A 99 -3.92 20.94 -13.03
N ALA A 100 -3.95 19.67 -13.44
CA ALA A 100 -4.20 19.29 -14.83
C ALA A 100 -5.64 19.65 -15.28
N THR A 101 -6.64 19.46 -14.40
CA THR A 101 -8.03 19.81 -14.72
C THR A 101 -8.24 21.32 -14.94
N GLU A 102 -7.46 22.16 -14.26
CA GLU A 102 -7.50 23.62 -14.45
C GLU A 102 -6.85 24.07 -15.76
N GLN A 103 -5.85 23.32 -16.25
CA GLN A 103 -5.20 23.59 -17.53
C GLN A 103 -6.09 23.21 -18.72
N ASP A 104 -6.84 22.11 -18.62
CA ASP A 104 -7.76 21.66 -19.66
C ASP A 104 -9.00 22.58 -19.85
N GLN A 105 -9.25 23.51 -18.90
CA GLN A 105 -10.38 24.44 -18.94
C GLN A 105 -10.02 25.85 -19.48
N ASN A 106 -8.73 26.12 -19.75
CA ASN A 106 -8.25 27.38 -20.33
C ASN A 106 -7.84 27.21 -21.80
#